data_AF-A0A143ZB31-F1
#
_entry.id   AF-A0A143ZB31-F1
#
_cell.length_a   1.000
_cell.length_b   1.000
_cell.length_c   1.000
_cell.angle_alpha   90.00
_cell.angle_beta   90.00
_cell.angle_gamma   90.00
#
_symmetry.space_group_name_H-M   'P 1'
#
loop_
_entity.id
_entity.type
_entity.pdbx_description
1 polymer ?
#
loop_
_entity_poly.entity_id
_entity_poly.type
_entity_poly.pdbx_seq_one_letter_code
_entity_poly.pdbx_strand_id
1 'polypeptide(L)'
;MSRNRVFVPVISTLMSADPFIHGDDNRIQYKISYGHELENQNLVFKIQMVGDGYIKGRQAPSYSDKDFDQIVKIKEILQSEYKKMDHRLRDIELSEEEVNQRIENL
;
A
#
# COMPACT_ATOMS: atom_id res chain seq x y z
N MET A 1 9.67 17.28 -18.55
CA MET A 1 9.04 17.83 -17.33
C MET A 1 8.74 16.65 -16.41
N SER A 2 9.39 16.58 -15.25
CA SER A 2 9.02 15.63 -14.20
C SER A 2 7.55 15.83 -13.89
N ARG A 3 6.69 14.83 -14.12
CA ARG A 3 5.31 14.89 -13.63
C ARG A 3 5.40 14.90 -12.11
N ASN A 4 5.19 16.05 -11.47
CA ASN A 4 5.12 16.15 -10.03
C ASN A 4 4.05 15.16 -9.52
N ARG A 5 4.49 14.08 -8.88
CA ARG A 5 3.58 13.08 -8.30
C ARG A 5 2.87 13.74 -7.12
N VAL A 6 1.54 13.81 -7.14
CA VAL A 6 0.75 14.39 -6.03
C VAL A 6 1.03 13.70 -4.70
N PHE A 7 1.37 12.41 -4.75
CA PHE A 7 1.78 11.62 -3.60
C PHE A 7 3.15 11.00 -3.87
N VAL A 8 4.03 11.07 -2.88
CA VAL A 8 5.37 10.49 -2.91
C VAL A 8 5.43 9.39 -1.85
N PRO A 9 5.27 8.11 -2.23
CA PRO A 9 5.37 7.03 -1.27
C PRO A 9 6.80 6.97 -0.73
N VAL A 10 6.92 6.76 0.58
CA VAL A 10 8.21 6.50 1.22
C VAL A 10 8.40 5.00 1.32
N ILE A 11 7.38 4.32 1.83
CA ILE A 11 7.32 2.86 1.90
C ILE A 11 5.96 2.36 1.39
N SER A 12 5.95 1.25 0.67
CA SER A 12 4.74 0.60 0.20
C SER A 12 4.87 -0.92 0.19
N THR A 13 3.75 -1.61 0.04
CA THR A 13 3.69 -3.03 -0.27
C THR A 13 2.51 -3.32 -1.18
N LEU A 14 2.52 -4.49 -1.80
CA LEU A 14 1.38 -5.05 -2.53
C LEU A 14 0.70 -6.09 -1.64
N MET A 15 -0.62 -6.09 -1.65
CA MET A 15 -1.45 -7.09 -1.00
C MET A 15 -2.39 -7.69 -2.05
N SER A 16 -2.40 -8.99 -2.19
CA SER A 16 -3.35 -9.69 -3.05
C SER A 16 -4.77 -9.50 -2.51
N ALA A 17 -5.72 -9.13 -3.37
CA ALA A 17 -7.09 -8.88 -2.94
C ALA A 17 -7.85 -10.19 -2.71
N ASP A 18 -8.82 -10.17 -1.80
CA ASP A 18 -9.69 -11.31 -1.55
C ASP A 18 -10.49 -11.69 -2.82
N PRO A 19 -10.32 -12.92 -3.34
CA PRO A 19 -11.04 -13.37 -4.54
C PRO A 19 -12.56 -13.41 -4.35
N PHE A 20 -13.05 -13.42 -3.10
CA PHE A 20 -14.49 -13.36 -2.83
C PHE A 20 -15.17 -12.12 -3.42
N ILE A 21 -14.47 -10.97 -3.46
CA ILE A 21 -15.05 -9.70 -3.96
C ILE A 21 -14.70 -9.44 -5.43
N HIS A 22 -13.52 -9.88 -5.86
CA HIS A 22 -13.01 -9.57 -7.21
C HIS A 22 -13.14 -10.74 -8.20
N GLY A 23 -13.77 -11.84 -7.78
CA GLY A 23 -13.83 -13.10 -8.52
C GLY A 23 -12.48 -13.82 -8.49
N ASP A 24 -12.34 -14.91 -9.26
CA ASP A 24 -11.07 -15.65 -9.41
C ASP A 24 -9.97 -14.85 -10.13
N ASP A 25 -10.12 -13.53 -10.25
CA ASP A 25 -9.13 -12.64 -10.82
C ASP A 25 -8.01 -12.33 -9.83
N ASN A 26 -7.07 -13.27 -9.74
CA ASN A 26 -5.85 -13.17 -8.93
C ASN A 26 -4.89 -12.04 -9.38
N ARG A 27 -5.26 -11.24 -10.40
CA ARG A 27 -4.46 -10.09 -10.87
C ARG A 27 -4.84 -8.81 -10.14
N ILE A 28 -5.88 -8.84 -9.30
CA ILE A 28 -6.29 -7.69 -8.50
C ILE A 28 -5.49 -7.66 -7.20
N GLN A 29 -4.82 -6.55 -6.96
CA GLN A 29 -4.04 -6.29 -5.76
C GLN A 29 -4.35 -4.90 -5.23
N TYR A 30 -3.97 -4.65 -3.99
CA TYR A 30 -3.93 -3.32 -3.41
C TYR A 30 -2.48 -2.90 -3.18
N LYS A 31 -2.10 -1.76 -3.74
CA LYS A 31 -0.88 -1.07 -3.36
C LYS A 31 -1.18 -0.20 -2.14
N ILE A 32 -0.57 -0.57 -1.02
CA ILE A 32 -0.72 0.10 0.27
C ILE A 32 0.54 0.91 0.51
N SER A 33 0.40 2.21 0.69
CA SER A 33 1.53 3.15 0.72
C SER A 33 1.46 4.10 1.90
N TYR A 34 2.63 4.41 2.44
CA TYR A 34 2.83 5.39 3.50
C TYR A 34 3.90 6.39 3.05
N GLY A 35 3.57 7.68 3.07
CA GLY A 35 4.45 8.72 2.53
C GLY A 35 3.85 10.11 2.62
N HIS A 36 4.31 11.04 1.78
CA HIS A 36 3.94 12.46 1.86
C HIS A 36 3.13 12.90 0.65
N GLU A 37 2.25 13.89 0.83
CA GLU A 37 1.68 14.62 -0.30
C GLU A 37 2.62 15.76 -0.73
N LEU A 38 2.63 16.08 -2.02
CA LEU A 38 3.59 17.03 -2.57
C LEU A 38 3.37 18.46 -2.06
N GLU A 39 2.12 18.83 -1.81
CA GLU A 39 1.72 20.14 -1.29
C GLU A 39 1.62 20.16 0.24
N ASN A 40 1.75 19.00 0.89
CA ASN A 40 1.63 18.88 2.33
C ASN A 40 2.54 17.76 2.88
N GLN A 41 3.55 18.15 3.68
CA GLN A 41 4.48 17.19 4.29
C GLN A 41 3.81 16.25 5.30
N ASN A 42 2.51 16.42 5.58
CA ASN A 42 1.74 15.47 6.36
C ASN A 42 1.88 14.06 5.80
N LEU A 43 2.22 13.14 6.71
CA LEU A 43 2.24 11.72 6.39
C LEU A 43 0.82 11.25 6.14
N VAL A 44 0.62 10.62 4.99
CA VAL A 44 -0.65 10.05 4.59
C VAL A 44 -0.49 8.58 4.27
N PHE A 45 -1.58 7.87 4.53
CA PHE A 45 -1.75 6.47 4.16
C PHE A 45 -2.68 6.42 2.94
N LYS A 46 -2.23 5.75 1.87
CA LYS A 46 -3.01 5.59 0.64
C LYS A 46 -3.10 4.13 0.25
N ILE A 47 -4.28 3.75 -0.22
CA ILE A 47 -4.56 2.44 -0.79
C ILE A 47 -4.97 2.69 -2.24
N GLN A 48 -4.36 1.96 -3.17
CA GLN A 48 -4.68 2.05 -4.59
C GLN A 48 -4.91 0.64 -5.13
N MET A 49 -5.95 0.47 -5.93
CA MET A 49 -6.19 -0.79 -6.62
C MET A 49 -5.18 -0.96 -7.76
N VAL A 50 -4.63 -2.14 -7.91
CA VAL A 50 -3.76 -2.56 -9.01
C VAL A 50 -4.46 -3.68 -9.75
N GLY A 51 -4.47 -3.62 -11.08
CA GLY A 51 -4.94 -4.70 -11.93
C GLY A 51 -4.08 -4.81 -13.16
N ASP A 52 -3.81 -6.05 -13.59
CA ASP A 52 -2.92 -6.35 -14.73
C ASP A 52 -1.54 -5.67 -14.60
N GLY A 53 -1.05 -5.50 -13.37
CA GLY A 53 0.25 -4.87 -13.07
C GLY A 53 0.25 -3.33 -13.11
N TYR A 54 -0.90 -2.67 -13.29
CA TYR A 54 -1.00 -1.21 -13.31
C TYR A 54 -1.95 -0.66 -12.24
N ILE A 55 -1.60 0.50 -11.68
CA ILE A 55 -2.48 1.22 -10.74
C ILE A 55 -3.75 1.68 -11.47
N LYS A 56 -4.91 1.24 -11.00
CA LYS A 56 -6.23 1.65 -11.49
C LYS A 56 -6.59 3.07 -11.02
N GLY A 57 -5.97 4.07 -11.66
CA GLY A 57 -6.30 5.50 -11.62
C GLY A 57 -7.07 6.02 -10.39
N ARG A 58 -8.26 6.61 -10.63
CA ARG A 58 -9.12 7.22 -9.60
C ARG A 58 -10.19 6.26 -9.06
N GLN A 59 -10.03 4.95 -9.27
CA GLN A 59 -10.99 3.99 -8.79
C GLN A 59 -10.84 3.82 -7.27
N ALA A 60 -11.92 4.06 -6.53
CA ALA A 60 -11.94 3.78 -5.11
C ALA A 60 -11.87 2.25 -4.92
N PRO A 61 -10.87 1.73 -4.17
CA PRO A 61 -10.84 0.31 -3.86
C PRO A 61 -12.07 -0.07 -3.02
N SER A 62 -12.68 -1.20 -3.36
CA SER A 62 -13.70 -1.86 -2.55
C SER A 62 -13.09 -3.14 -2.00
N TYR A 63 -13.11 -3.29 -0.69
CA TYR A 63 -12.46 -4.39 0.04
C TYR A 63 -13.46 -5.13 0.92
N SER A 64 -13.20 -6.41 1.17
CA SER A 64 -13.94 -7.21 2.15
C SER A 64 -13.55 -6.80 3.57
N ASP A 65 -14.31 -7.27 4.57
CA ASP A 65 -13.92 -7.09 5.98
C ASP A 65 -12.55 -7.72 6.26
N LYS A 66 -12.26 -8.87 5.62
CA LYS A 66 -10.96 -9.55 5.70
C LYS A 66 -9.83 -8.70 5.10
N ASP A 67 -10.02 -8.17 3.89
CA ASP A 67 -9.06 -7.28 3.26
C ASP A 67 -8.82 -6.04 4.14
N PHE A 68 -9.89 -5.47 4.70
CA PHE A 68 -9.80 -4.29 5.56
C PHE A 68 -8.96 -4.55 6.80
N ASP A 69 -9.22 -5.65 7.52
CA ASP A 69 -8.44 -6.02 8.70
C ASP A 69 -6.96 -6.22 8.37
N GLN A 70 -6.66 -6.85 7.23
CA GLN A 70 -5.29 -7.03 6.78
C GLN A 70 -4.63 -5.69 6.43
N ILE A 71 -5.32 -4.79 5.73
CA ILE A 71 -4.85 -3.43 5.42
C ILE A 71 -4.51 -2.65 6.70
N VAL A 72 -5.31 -2.79 7.76
CA VAL A 72 -5.05 -2.13 9.06
C VAL A 72 -3.75 -2.63 9.68
N LYS A 73 -3.50 -3.96 9.68
CA LYS A 73 -2.24 -4.53 10.17
C LYS A 73 -1.04 -4.08 9.33
N ILE A 74 -1.19 -4.07 8.01
CA ILE A 74 -0.15 -3.59 7.08
C ILE A 74 0.17 -2.12 7.36
N LYS A 75 -0.83 -1.28 7.59
CA LYS A 75 -0.64 0.12 7.95
C LYS A 75 0.25 0.27 9.18
N GLU A 76 0.01 -0.50 10.24
CA GLU A 76 0.82 -0.45 11.47
C GLU A 76 2.27 -0.84 11.20
N ILE A 77 2.49 -1.89 10.39
CA ILE A 77 3.82 -2.33 9.98
C ILE A 77 4.53 -1.23 9.20
N LEU A 78 3.91 -0.68 8.15
CA LEU A 78 4.51 0.39 7.34
C LEU A 78 4.81 1.63 8.18
N GLN A 79 3.94 1.98 9.13
CA GLN A 79 4.18 3.08 10.07
C GLN A 79 5.36 2.81 11.00
N SER A 80 5.48 1.59 11.52
CA SER A 80 6.61 1.18 12.37
C SER A 80 7.92 1.21 11.61
N GLU A 81 7.94 0.73 10.37
CA GLU A 81 9.13 0.72 9.52
C GLU A 81 9.53 2.12 9.08
N TYR A 82 8.55 2.94 8.71
CA TYR A 82 8.80 4.35 8.41
C TYR A 82 9.56 5.04 9.55
N LYS A 83 9.18 4.81 10.81
CA LYS A 83 9.85 5.42 11.98
C LYS A 83 11.31 4.97 12.18
N LYS A 84 11.71 3.83 11.60
CA LYS A 84 13.05 3.25 11.76
C LYS A 84 13.98 3.59 10.58
N MET A 85 13.43 4.00 9.44
CA MET A 85 14.19 4.25 8.22
C MET A 85 14.66 5.71 8.09
N ASP A 86 15.59 5.94 7.17
CA ASP A 86 15.91 7.29 6.73
C ASP A 86 14.74 7.88 5.93
N HIS A 87 14.06 8.88 6.51
CA HIS A 87 12.90 9.54 5.90
C HIS A 87 13.24 10.35 4.64
N ARG A 88 14.47 10.33 4.11
CA ARG A 88 14.82 10.85 2.79
C ARG A 88 14.65 9.83 1.67
N LEU A 89 14.59 8.53 2.02
CA LEU A 89 14.32 7.45 1.09
C LEU A 89 12.90 7.56 0.53
N ARG A 90 12.71 7.16 -0.71
CA ARG A 90 11.43 7.21 -1.43
C ARG A 90 11.25 5.92 -2.20
N ASP A 91 9.99 5.60 -2.48
CA ASP A 91 9.60 4.47 -3.31
C ASP A 91 10.17 3.11 -2.83
N ILE A 92 10.35 2.92 -1.52
CA ILE A 92 10.75 1.62 -0.95
C ILE A 92 9.55 0.67 -1.00
N GLU A 93 9.74 -0.53 -1.53
CA GLU A 93 8.70 -1.55 -1.59
C GLU A 93 9.10 -2.78 -0.76
N LEU A 94 8.27 -3.15 0.19
CA LEU A 94 8.37 -4.42 0.91
C LEU A 94 7.57 -5.47 0.14
N SER A 95 8.14 -6.67 0.01
CA SER A 95 7.41 -7.80 -0.57
C SER A 95 6.20 -8.18 0.28
N GLU A 96 5.18 -8.75 -0.36
CA GLU A 96 3.98 -9.22 0.33
C GLU A 96 4.34 -10.29 1.38
N GLU A 97 5.29 -11.17 1.06
CA GLU A 97 5.80 -12.22 1.95
C GLU A 97 6.47 -11.64 3.21
N GLU A 98 7.33 -10.62 3.07
CA GLU A 98 7.97 -9.95 4.22
C GLU A 98 6.96 -9.31 5.15
N VAL A 99 5.89 -8.73 4.59
CA VAL A 99 4.83 -8.11 5.38
C VAL A 99 3.98 -9.17 6.07
N ASN A 100 3.62 -10.25 5.37
CA ASN A 100 2.86 -11.36 5.95
C ASN A 100 3.60 -12.04 7.12
N GLN A 101 4.92 -12.27 6.99
CA GLN A 101 5.73 -12.78 8.10
C GLN A 101 5.70 -11.85 9.32
N ARG A 102 5.67 -10.54 9.11
CA ARG A 102 5.57 -9.58 10.23
C ARG A 102 4.19 -9.60 10.86
N ILE A 103 3.13 -9.77 10.06
CA ILE A 103 1.74 -9.92 10.57
C ILE A 103 1.62 -11.14 11.47
N GLU A 104 2.25 -12.26 11.13
CA GLU A 104 2.25 -13.48 11.95
C GLU A 104 2.94 -13.31 13.31
N ASN A 105 3.81 -12.29 13.44
CA ASN A 105 4.56 -11.99 14.65
C ASN A 105 3.97 -10.84 15.49
N LEU A 106 2.80 -10.30 15.10
CA LEU A 106 2.03 -9.30 15.87
C LEU A 106 1.12 -9.98 16.89
#